data_AF-A0A5E4GIT6-F1
#
_entry.id   AF-A0A5E4GIT6-F1
#
_cell.length_a   1.000
_cell.length_b   1.000
_cell.length_c   1.000
_cell.angle_alpha   90.00
_cell.angle_beta   90.00
_cell.angle_gamma   90.00
#
_symmetry.space_group_name_H-M   'P 1'
#
loop_
_entity.id
_entity.type
_entity.pdbx_description
1 polymer ?
#
loop_
_entity_poly.entity_id
_entity_poly.type
_entity_poly.pdbx_seq_one_letter_code
_entity_poly.pdbx_strand_id
1 'polypeptide(L)'
;RSKVYKVASDLIDSALLCDEGFELLEKSFEDIRGKLTSLVSSRSHVEEPNGDVGTSYPQLRIKDPHRVKVKGRAKRVKGEKEKAAQRHKRRCTECRKIDHDRRSCPKLASP
;
A
#
# COMPACT_ATOMS: atom_id res chain seq x y z
N ARG A 1 -7.54 -4.48 16.77
CA ARG A 1 -7.97 -3.13 16.33
C ARG A 1 -9.33 -2.74 16.93
N SER A 2 -10.37 -3.60 16.86
CA SER A 2 -11.70 -3.31 17.47
C SER A 2 -11.68 -2.98 18.97
N LYS A 3 -10.85 -3.65 19.79
CA LYS A 3 -10.78 -3.39 21.24
C LYS A 3 -10.28 -1.98 21.61
N VAL A 4 -9.26 -1.48 20.92
CA VAL A 4 -8.68 -0.15 21.18
C VAL A 4 -9.68 0.95 20.81
N TYR A 5 -10.41 0.75 19.71
CA TYR A 5 -11.45 1.68 19.30
C TYR A 5 -12.57 1.80 20.35
N LYS A 6 -13.04 0.68 20.90
CA LYS A 6 -14.04 0.69 21.97
C LYS A 6 -13.57 1.47 23.19
N VAL A 7 -12.36 1.15 23.68
CA VAL A 7 -11.77 1.84 24.84
C VAL A 7 -11.63 3.34 24.58
N ALA A 8 -11.20 3.75 23.39
CA ALA A 8 -11.10 5.17 23.05
C ALA A 8 -12.47 5.86 23.04
N SER A 9 -13.50 5.21 22.50
CA SER A 9 -14.87 5.73 22.53
C SER A 9 -15.36 5.92 23.96
N ASP A 10 -15.24 4.88 24.81
CA ASP A 10 -15.72 4.92 26.19
C ASP A 10 -15.03 6.04 26.99
N LEU A 11 -13.74 6.27 26.75
CA LEU A 11 -12.98 7.37 27.37
C LEU A 11 -13.46 8.75 26.90
N ILE A 12 -13.75 8.90 25.61
CA ILE A 12 -14.29 10.15 25.06
C ILE A 12 -15.68 10.42 25.66
N ASP A 13 -16.55 9.41 25.67
CA ASP A 13 -17.91 9.54 26.22
C ASP A 13 -17.89 9.91 27.71
N SER A 14 -16.94 9.36 28.47
CA SER A 14 -16.77 9.69 29.89
C SER A 14 -16.26 11.12 30.11
N ALA A 15 -15.37 11.60 29.24
CA ALA A 15 -14.78 12.92 29.36
C ALA A 15 -15.67 14.05 28.83
N LEU A 16 -16.68 13.75 28.01
CA LEU A 16 -17.71 14.73 27.63
C LEU A 16 -18.50 15.25 28.84
N LEU A 17 -18.41 14.57 29.99
CA LEU A 17 -19.11 14.95 31.21
C LEU A 17 -18.32 15.93 32.09
N CYS A 18 -17.04 16.19 31.81
CA CYS A 18 -16.23 17.18 32.55
C CYS A 18 -15.09 17.78 31.71
N ASP A 19 -14.93 19.10 31.81
CA ASP A 19 -13.92 19.85 31.05
C ASP A 19 -12.49 19.43 31.43
N GLU A 20 -12.24 19.16 32.72
CA GLU A 20 -10.94 18.67 33.19
C GLU A 20 -10.58 17.30 32.61
N GLY A 21 -11.61 16.46 32.40
CA GLY A 21 -11.45 15.15 31.75
C GLY A 21 -11.06 15.30 30.29
N PHE A 22 -11.64 16.28 29.60
CA PHE A 22 -11.33 16.57 28.21
C PHE A 22 -9.89 17.09 28.04
N GLU A 23 -9.46 18.03 28.88
CA GLU A 23 -8.09 18.54 28.86
C GLU A 23 -7.06 17.43 29.14
N LEU A 24 -7.36 16.52 30.06
CA LEU A 24 -6.50 15.38 30.36
C LEU A 24 -6.34 14.46 29.14
N LEU A 25 -7.45 14.15 28.47
CA LEU A 25 -7.46 13.32 27.27
C LEU A 25 -6.70 13.95 26.11
N GLU A 26 -6.89 15.25 25.89
CA GLU A 26 -6.18 15.99 24.85
C GLU A 26 -4.67 15.88 25.06
N LYS A 27 -4.15 16.27 26.23
CA LYS A 27 -2.73 16.19 26.59
C LYS A 27 -2.18 14.76 26.41
N SER A 28 -2.96 13.76 26.85
CA SER A 28 -2.58 12.34 26.75
C SER A 28 -2.50 11.85 25.30
N PHE A 29 -3.46 12.23 24.46
CA PHE A 29 -3.46 11.83 23.05
C PHE A 29 -2.35 12.51 22.26
N GLU A 30 -1.98 13.76 22.59
CA GLU A 30 -0.82 14.42 21.98
C GLU A 30 0.49 13.70 22.31
N ASP A 31 0.69 13.31 23.58
CA ASP A 31 1.86 12.54 24.01
C ASP A 31 1.92 11.17 23.29
N ILE A 32 0.80 10.44 23.23
CA ILE A 32 0.71 9.17 22.50
C ILE A 32 1.04 9.36 21.02
N ARG A 33 0.51 10.43 20.38
CA ARG A 33 0.80 10.77 18.98
C ARG A 33 2.29 11.05 18.77
N GLY A 34 2.92 11.77 19.69
CA GLY A 34 4.37 12.03 19.67
C GLY A 34 5.19 10.75 19.76
N LYS A 35 4.88 9.88 20.74
CA LYS A 35 5.55 8.57 20.93
C LYS A 35 5.40 7.67 19.71
N LEU A 36 4.20 7.58 19.13
CA LEU A 36 3.96 6.79 17.92
C LEU A 36 4.75 7.33 16.72
N THR A 37 4.82 8.65 16.57
CA THR A 37 5.62 9.28 15.50
C THR A 37 7.10 8.94 15.64
N SER A 38 7.65 9.02 16.86
CA SER A 38 9.04 8.63 17.15
C SER A 38 9.32 7.16 16.83
N LEU A 39 8.43 6.25 17.22
CA LEU A 39 8.54 4.81 16.93
C LEU A 39 8.50 4.49 15.43
N VAL A 40 7.72 5.25 14.66
CA VAL A 40 7.67 5.08 13.19
C VAL A 40 8.96 5.60 12.55
N SER A 41 9.48 6.74 13.03
CA SER A 41 10.73 7.32 12.53
C SER A 41 11.96 6.48 12.85
N SER A 42 12.08 5.94 14.08
CA SER A 42 13.22 5.10 14.47
C SER A 42 13.33 3.81 13.65
N ARG A 43 12.20 3.32 13.11
CA ARG A 43 12.15 2.13 12.24
C ARG A 43 12.66 2.38 10.82
N SER A 44 12.94 3.63 10.45
CA SER A 44 13.45 4.02 9.12
C SER A 44 14.97 4.22 9.04
N HIS A 45 15.70 4.09 10.15
CA HIS A 45 17.16 4.32 10.22
C HIS A 45 17.97 3.01 10.17
N VAL A 46 17.67 2.15 9.20
CA VAL A 46 18.54 1.00 8.87
C VAL A 46 18.89 1.15 7.40
N GLU A 47 20.19 1.36 7.16
CA GLU A 47 20.96 1.31 5.90
C GLU A 47 21.64 2.64 5.55
N GLU A 48 22.83 2.86 6.13
CA GLU A 48 23.92 3.63 5.52
C GLU A 48 25.22 2.82 5.70
N PRO A 49 26.09 2.71 4.68
CA PRO A 49 27.51 2.53 4.93
C PRO A 49 28.34 3.68 4.31
N ASN A 50 29.00 4.39 5.22
CA ASN A 50 30.37 4.92 5.22
C ASN A 50 30.86 5.86 4.10
N GLY A 51 31.35 7.04 4.53
CA GLY A 51 32.30 7.84 3.76
C GLY A 51 32.59 9.24 4.33
N ASP A 52 33.50 9.29 5.30
CA ASP A 52 34.48 10.36 5.55
C ASP A 52 34.07 11.76 6.06
N VAL A 53 34.95 12.30 6.90
CA VAL A 53 34.87 13.49 7.75
C VAL A 53 34.99 14.79 6.94
N GLY A 54 34.17 15.80 7.26
CA GLY A 54 34.43 17.17 6.82
C GLY A 54 33.29 18.15 7.11
N THR A 55 33.52 19.00 8.11
CA THR A 55 32.77 20.21 8.46
C THR A 55 32.06 20.89 7.28
N SER A 56 30.74 21.07 7.38
CA SER A 56 29.96 22.28 7.02
C SER A 56 28.52 21.89 6.66
N TYR A 57 27.57 22.71 7.13
CA TYR A 57 26.17 22.91 6.73
C TYR A 57 25.46 21.79 5.95
N PRO A 58 24.24 21.33 6.34
CA PRO A 58 23.51 20.35 5.55
C PRO A 58 23.22 20.92 4.14
N GLN A 59 24.08 20.60 3.17
CA GLN A 59 23.79 20.78 1.77
C GLN A 59 22.59 19.88 1.48
N LEU A 60 21.47 20.50 1.18
CA LEU A 60 20.36 19.85 0.50
C LEU A 60 20.88 19.36 -0.86
N ARG A 61 21.40 18.13 -0.90
CA ARG A 61 21.72 17.44 -2.15
C ARG A 61 20.41 17.02 -2.79
N ILE A 62 19.79 17.97 -3.49
CA ILE A 62 18.67 17.73 -4.38
C ILE A 62 19.17 16.70 -5.41
N LYS A 63 18.73 15.44 -5.25
CA LYS A 63 19.06 14.39 -6.23
C LYS A 63 18.47 14.79 -7.58
N ASP A 64 19.27 14.64 -8.62
CA ASP A 64 18.88 14.88 -10.00
C ASP A 64 17.52 14.22 -10.32
N PRO A 65 16.51 15.01 -10.76
CA PRO A 65 15.17 14.51 -11.06
C PRO A 65 15.13 13.37 -12.10
N HIS A 66 16.16 13.24 -12.94
CA HIS A 66 16.19 12.23 -13.99
C HIS A 66 16.58 10.83 -13.52
N ARG A 67 17.02 10.64 -12.26
CA ARG A 67 17.38 9.30 -11.74
C ARG A 67 16.26 8.60 -11.00
N VAL A 68 15.02 9.07 -11.10
CA VAL A 68 13.86 8.35 -10.56
C VAL A 68 13.43 7.28 -11.56
N LYS A 69 13.91 6.04 -11.36
CA LYS A 69 13.28 4.88 -12.01
C LYS A 69 11.81 4.88 -11.58
N VAL A 70 10.90 5.00 -12.54
CA VAL A 70 9.46 4.87 -12.27
C VAL A 70 9.24 3.60 -11.46
N LYS A 71 8.67 3.75 -10.26
CA LYS A 71 8.25 2.60 -9.46
C LYS A 71 7.21 1.90 -10.31
N GLY A 72 7.60 0.79 -10.94
CA GLY A 72 6.74 0.08 -11.87
C GLY A 72 5.39 -0.20 -11.23
N ARG A 73 4.32 -0.26 -12.03
CA ARG A 73 2.99 -0.57 -11.50
C ARG A 73 3.04 -1.92 -10.79
N ALA A 74 2.59 -1.96 -9.54
CA ALA A 74 2.48 -3.21 -8.79
C ALA A 74 1.57 -4.17 -9.58
N LYS A 75 2.06 -5.38 -9.86
CA LYS A 75 1.23 -6.43 -10.48
C LYS A 75 0.10 -6.78 -9.53
N ARG A 76 -1.14 -6.60 -9.98
CA ARG A 76 -2.32 -7.01 -9.22
C ARG A 76 -2.37 -8.54 -9.12
N VAL A 77 -2.54 -9.05 -7.90
CA VAL A 77 -2.84 -10.48 -7.69
C VAL A 77 -4.24 -10.76 -8.24
N LYS A 78 -4.35 -11.75 -9.15
CA LYS A 78 -5.66 -12.18 -9.68
C LYS A 78 -6.46 -12.89 -8.59
N GLY A 79 -7.71 -12.48 -8.40
CA GLY A 79 -8.65 -13.18 -7.51
C GLY A 79 -9.10 -14.53 -8.08
N GLU A 80 -9.70 -15.38 -7.25
CA GLU A 80 -10.14 -16.72 -7.65
C GLU A 80 -11.17 -16.70 -8.79
N LYS A 81 -12.11 -15.75 -8.78
CA LYS A 81 -13.08 -15.55 -9.87
C LYS A 81 -12.41 -15.30 -11.23
N GLU A 82 -11.35 -14.49 -11.25
CA GLU A 82 -10.60 -14.19 -12.47
C GLU A 82 -9.77 -15.39 -12.95
N LYS A 83 -9.19 -16.14 -12.00
CA LYS A 83 -8.50 -17.41 -12.30
C LYS A 83 -9.47 -18.46 -12.86
N ALA A 84 -10.68 -18.54 -12.33
CA ALA A 84 -11.72 -19.46 -12.80
C ALA A 84 -12.20 -19.10 -14.21
N ALA A 85 -12.43 -17.82 -14.50
CA ALA A 85 -12.79 -17.36 -15.85
C ALA A 85 -11.70 -17.72 -16.88
N GLN A 86 -10.42 -17.66 -16.50
CA GLN A 86 -9.31 -18.06 -17.38
C GLN A 86 -9.24 -19.57 -17.63
N ARG A 87 -9.85 -20.41 -16.79
CA ARG A 87 -9.99 -21.86 -17.04
C ARG A 87 -11.08 -22.15 -18.07
N HIS A 88 -12.11 -21.32 -18.14
CA HIS A 88 -13.21 -21.44 -19.08
C HIS A 88 -13.01 -20.55 -20.31
N LYS A 89 -11.84 -20.68 -20.97
CA LYS A 89 -11.63 -20.03 -22.27
C LYS A 89 -12.50 -20.71 -23.32
N ARG A 90 -13.15 -19.91 -24.16
CA ARG A 90 -13.97 -20.40 -25.27
C ARG A 90 -13.08 -21.17 -26.25
N ARG A 91 -13.62 -22.26 -26.79
CA ARG A 91 -12.98 -23.07 -27.82
C ARG A 91 -13.65 -22.76 -29.15
N CYS A 92 -12.84 -22.73 -30.21
CA CYS A 92 -13.35 -22.72 -31.57
C CYS A 92 -14.29 -23.91 -31.78
N THR A 93 -15.49 -23.69 -32.32
CA THR A 93 -16.46 -24.75 -32.54
C THR A 93 -16.02 -25.75 -33.61
N GLU A 94 -15.20 -25.30 -34.57
CA GLU A 94 -14.76 -26.13 -35.71
C GLU A 94 -13.51 -26.96 -35.39
N CYS A 95 -12.48 -26.31 -34.84
CA CYS A 95 -11.19 -26.97 -34.61
C CYS A 95 -10.92 -27.30 -33.14
N ARG A 96 -11.79 -26.87 -32.21
CA ARG A 96 -11.71 -27.08 -30.75
C ARG A 96 -10.47 -26.49 -30.05
N LYS A 97 -9.66 -25.70 -30.77
CA LYS A 97 -8.52 -24.94 -30.22
C LYS A 97 -9.01 -23.71 -29.45
N ILE A 98 -8.19 -23.24 -28.52
CA ILE A 98 -8.54 -22.17 -27.56
C ILE A 98 -7.99 -20.80 -28.01
N ASP A 99 -7.12 -20.78 -29.03
CA ASP A 99 -6.41 -19.56 -29.45
C ASP A 99 -7.29 -18.60 -30.26
N HIS A 100 -8.40 -19.07 -30.81
CA HIS A 100 -9.27 -18.30 -31.69
C HIS A 100 -10.72 -18.80 -31.61
N ASP A 101 -11.65 -17.98 -32.11
CA ASP A 101 -13.07 -18.32 -32.26
C ASP A 101 -13.38 -18.83 -33.67
N ARG A 102 -14.59 -19.38 -33.89
CA ARG A 102 -15.04 -19.90 -35.19
C ARG A 102 -14.75 -18.94 -36.36
N ARG A 103 -15.01 -17.64 -36.17
CA ARG A 103 -14.90 -16.61 -37.22
C ARG A 103 -13.47 -16.41 -37.73
N SER A 104 -12.49 -16.68 -36.89
CA SER A 104 -11.06 -16.58 -37.21
C SER A 104 -10.41 -17.95 -37.32
N CYS A 105 -11.21 -19.00 -37.56
CA CYS A 105 -10.69 -20.35 -37.64
C CYS A 105 -9.87 -20.53 -38.94
N PRO A 106 -8.58 -20.89 -38.84
CA PRO A 106 -7.74 -21.09 -40.03
C PRO A 106 -8.23 -22.27 -40.87
N LYS A 107 -8.96 -23.24 -40.28
CA LYS A 107 -9.59 -24.34 -41.03
C LYS A 107 -10.75 -23.86 -41.93
N LEU A 108 -11.37 -22.73 -41.60
CA LEU A 108 -12.42 -22.11 -42.43
C LEU A 108 -11.85 -21.05 -43.38
N ALA A 109 -10.62 -20.60 -43.14
CA ALA A 109 -9.92 -19.62 -43.97
C ALA A 109 -9.06 -20.28 -45.07
N SER A 110 -8.85 -21.59 -45.01
CA SER A 110 -8.32 -22.38 -46.13
C SER A 110 -9.48 -22.73 -47.09
N PRO A 111 -9.39 -22.39 -48.39
CA PRO A 111 -10.39 -22.78 -49.40
C PRO A 111 -10.49 -24.29 -49.59
#